data_AF-A0A0G0GS50-F1
#
_entry.id   AF-A0A0G0GS50-F1
#
_cell.length_a   1.000
_cell.length_b   1.000
_cell.length_c   1.000
_cell.angle_alpha   90.00
_cell.angle_beta   90.00
_cell.angle_gamma   90.00
#
_symmetry.space_group_name_H-M   'P 1'
#
loop_
_entity.id
_entity.type
_entity.pdbx_description
1 polymer ?
#
loop_
_entity_poly.entity_id
_entity_poly.type
_entity_poly.pdbx_seq_one_letter_code
_entity_poly.pdbx_strand_id
1 'polypeptide(L)'
;MKFKNVIKSAFEQEEQKDTMHIKALEKQILSKIHEEEDLEQEVKTYFPQRKSFWATSVPYAFAAIVLVVLFFGVTTNSQVMAKGSILEALVNLRNQLQQELSNLLFNDPSYRDKETQKYKQTQQEWCSVSARAPEEQEKAVAAIRDFLDRPDAPVKYECVVKNPNKPDEKPVIETYTVDFDLFVIDIKTNKVIEMSPKQGTWGENKDGSRWSSPEKEYDYTPRYTQAEAEQLANDFIKKHEKAIGKINLENFNLEADTKGEGEQINYVFIWKSDKQKLTITYTQGGQLVSFSNVPAE
;
A
#
# COMPACT_ATOMS: atom_id res chain seq x y z
N MET A 1 34.50 33.60 -12.04
CA MET A 1 34.67 32.16 -12.36
C MET A 1 35.05 31.27 -11.16
N LYS A 2 35.38 31.78 -9.95
CA LYS A 2 35.83 30.91 -8.83
C LYS A 2 34.73 30.29 -7.93
N PHE A 3 33.50 30.81 -7.95
CA PHE A 3 32.41 30.30 -7.09
C PHE A 3 31.62 29.11 -7.69
N LYS A 4 31.56 28.99 -9.02
CA LYS A 4 30.85 27.87 -9.69
C LYS A 4 31.52 26.51 -9.46
N ASN A 5 32.84 26.48 -9.28
CA ASN A 5 33.59 25.24 -9.08
C ASN A 5 33.53 24.73 -7.63
N VAL A 6 33.32 25.63 -6.66
CA VAL A 6 33.20 25.26 -5.23
C VAL A 6 31.83 24.66 -4.94
N ILE A 7 30.76 25.19 -5.55
CA ILE A 7 29.40 24.66 -5.38
C ILE A 7 29.27 23.28 -6.04
N LYS A 8 29.84 23.08 -7.24
CA LYS A 8 29.84 21.77 -7.90
C LYS A 8 30.59 20.69 -7.09
N SER A 9 31.70 21.08 -6.46
CA SER A 9 32.48 20.21 -5.58
C SER A 9 31.78 19.83 -4.27
N ALA A 10 30.91 20.69 -3.73
CA ALA A 10 30.17 20.40 -2.51
C ALA A 10 29.03 19.39 -2.76
N PHE A 11 28.29 19.55 -3.87
CA PHE A 11 27.23 18.62 -4.27
C PHE A 11 27.79 17.24 -4.67
N GLU A 12 28.94 17.18 -5.37
CA GLU A 12 29.61 15.90 -5.69
C GLU A 12 30.16 15.19 -4.43
N GLN A 13 30.54 15.94 -3.38
CA GLN A 13 30.97 15.36 -2.09
C GLN A 13 29.81 14.87 -1.23
N GLU A 14 28.64 15.50 -1.30
CA GLU A 14 27.44 15.12 -0.55
C GLU A 14 26.80 13.85 -1.15
N GLU A 15 26.72 13.77 -2.48
CA GLU A 15 26.26 12.58 -3.21
C GLU A 15 27.21 11.36 -3.00
N GLN A 16 28.51 11.61 -2.85
CA GLN A 16 29.49 10.59 -2.47
C GLN A 16 29.36 10.14 -0.99
N LYS A 17 28.96 11.03 -0.08
CA LYS A 17 28.77 10.68 1.35
C LYS A 17 27.54 9.80 1.56
N ASP A 18 26.44 10.12 0.89
CA ASP A 18 25.19 9.36 1.01
C ASP A 18 25.33 7.97 0.38
N THR A 19 26.01 7.88 -0.77
CA THR A 19 26.35 6.58 -1.37
C THR A 19 27.41 5.81 -0.57
N MET A 20 28.29 6.48 0.18
CA MET A 20 29.24 5.83 1.09
C MET A 20 28.54 5.24 2.32
N HIS A 21 27.52 5.90 2.88
CA HIS A 21 26.75 5.35 4.00
C HIS A 21 25.94 4.12 3.60
N ILE A 22 25.29 4.16 2.43
CA ILE A 22 24.58 3.01 1.87
C ILE A 22 25.56 1.86 1.58
N LYS A 23 26.74 2.15 1.00
CA LYS A 23 27.80 1.15 0.78
C LYS A 23 28.42 0.62 2.09
N ALA A 24 28.45 1.42 3.14
CA ALA A 24 28.95 1.00 4.45
C ALA A 24 27.95 0.05 5.12
N LEU A 25 26.65 0.34 5.03
CA LEU A 25 25.57 -0.56 5.44
C LEU A 25 25.58 -1.85 4.61
N GLU A 26 25.72 -1.75 3.29
CA GLU A 26 25.88 -2.90 2.39
C GLU A 26 27.09 -3.77 2.78
N LYS A 27 28.24 -3.16 3.09
CA LYS A 27 29.44 -3.88 3.57
C LYS A 27 29.24 -4.51 4.95
N GLN A 28 28.55 -3.85 5.86
CA GLN A 28 28.22 -4.41 7.18
C GLN A 28 27.26 -5.59 7.08
N ILE A 29 26.32 -5.53 6.14
CA ILE A 29 25.41 -6.63 5.81
C ILE A 29 26.19 -7.77 5.17
N LEU A 30 27.02 -7.50 4.15
CA LEU A 30 27.84 -8.50 3.47
C LEU A 30 28.87 -9.15 4.39
N SER A 31 29.49 -8.42 5.32
CA SER A 31 30.45 -9.01 6.26
C SER A 31 29.77 -9.97 7.23
N LYS A 32 28.53 -9.68 7.64
CA LYS A 32 27.75 -10.58 8.50
C LYS A 32 27.20 -11.80 7.74
N ILE A 33 26.91 -11.64 6.45
CA ILE A 33 26.55 -12.77 5.56
C ILE A 33 27.76 -13.70 5.33
N HIS A 34 28.97 -13.16 5.17
CA HIS A 34 30.18 -13.99 5.04
C HIS A 34 30.50 -14.78 6.32
N GLU A 35 30.19 -14.21 7.50
CA GLU A 35 30.29 -14.90 8.80
C GLU A 35 29.28 -16.08 8.92
N GLU A 36 28.17 -16.02 8.19
CA GLU A 36 27.19 -17.12 8.05
C GLU A 36 27.55 -18.13 6.94
N GLU A 37 28.25 -17.72 5.87
CA GLU A 37 28.72 -18.65 4.82
C GLU A 37 29.75 -19.66 5.35
N ASP A 38 30.59 -19.24 6.30
CA ASP A 38 31.51 -20.15 7.02
C ASP A 38 30.73 -21.18 7.89
N LEU A 39 29.59 -20.78 8.46
CA LEU A 39 28.67 -21.69 9.19
C LEU A 39 27.90 -22.61 8.23
N GLU A 40 27.52 -22.14 7.03
CA GLU A 40 26.95 -22.98 5.97
C GLU A 40 27.96 -24.00 5.42
N GLN A 41 29.25 -23.66 5.37
CA GLN A 41 30.29 -24.56 4.89
C GLN A 41 30.48 -25.77 5.82
N GLU A 42 30.29 -25.59 7.14
CA GLU A 42 30.22 -26.71 8.10
C GLU A 42 28.98 -27.59 7.86
N VAL A 43 27.83 -27.01 7.52
CA VAL A 43 26.57 -27.74 7.27
C VAL A 43 26.56 -28.49 5.93
N LYS A 44 27.25 -27.96 4.90
CA LYS A 44 27.40 -28.60 3.57
C LYS A 44 28.16 -29.94 3.60
N THR A 45 28.83 -30.29 4.70
CA THR A 45 29.45 -31.62 4.87
C THR A 45 28.43 -32.74 5.17
N TYR A 46 27.20 -32.40 5.60
CA TYR A 46 26.24 -33.39 6.07
C TYR A 46 25.11 -33.74 5.09
N PHE A 47 24.87 -32.97 4.02
CA PHE A 47 23.78 -33.27 3.06
C PHE A 47 24.09 -32.83 1.60
N PRO A 48 24.05 -33.74 0.60
CA PRO A 48 24.31 -33.40 -0.80
C PRO A 48 23.07 -32.83 -1.53
N GLN A 49 23.37 -31.98 -2.53
CA GLN A 49 22.46 -31.13 -3.30
C GLN A 49 21.32 -31.82 -4.10
N ARG A 50 20.31 -31.02 -4.47
CA ARG A 50 19.63 -31.13 -5.78
C ARG A 50 19.58 -29.79 -6.52
N LYS A 51 19.87 -29.86 -7.83
CA LYS A 51 19.95 -28.75 -8.80
C LYS A 51 18.57 -28.47 -9.44
N SER A 52 18.28 -27.20 -9.71
CA SER A 52 17.35 -26.76 -10.76
C SER A 52 17.64 -25.28 -11.05
N PHE A 53 18.35 -24.96 -12.14
CA PHE A 53 17.76 -24.53 -13.43
C PHE A 53 16.79 -23.35 -13.25
N TRP A 54 17.33 -22.13 -13.22
CA TRP A 54 16.95 -20.93 -13.99
C TRP A 54 17.76 -19.76 -13.39
N ALA A 55 18.67 -19.23 -14.18
CA ALA A 55 19.48 -18.05 -13.85
C ALA A 55 19.33 -17.05 -14.99
N THR A 56 18.88 -15.83 -14.67
CA THR A 56 19.32 -14.57 -15.30
C THR A 56 18.79 -13.34 -14.53
N SER A 57 19.70 -12.74 -13.77
CA SER A 57 19.95 -11.29 -13.57
C SER A 57 18.81 -10.31 -13.21
N VAL A 58 18.45 -10.26 -11.91
CA VAL A 58 18.08 -9.11 -11.05
C VAL A 58 18.43 -9.55 -9.61
N PRO A 59 19.01 -8.71 -8.71
CA PRO A 59 20.09 -9.13 -7.82
C PRO A 59 19.63 -10.16 -6.79
N TYR A 60 20.35 -11.28 -6.77
CA TYR A 60 20.22 -12.39 -5.84
C TYR A 60 20.19 -11.96 -4.36
N ALA A 61 20.70 -10.77 -4.01
CA ALA A 61 20.63 -10.21 -2.67
C ALA A 61 19.20 -9.93 -2.19
N PHE A 62 18.31 -9.44 -3.06
CA PHE A 62 16.92 -9.15 -2.68
C PHE A 62 16.06 -10.41 -2.61
N ALA A 63 16.30 -11.37 -3.52
CA ALA A 63 15.68 -12.68 -3.46
C ALA A 63 16.13 -13.47 -2.23
N ALA A 64 17.40 -13.36 -1.82
CA ALA A 64 17.93 -13.97 -0.61
C ALA A 64 17.27 -13.40 0.65
N ILE A 65 17.09 -12.08 0.76
CA ILE A 65 16.41 -11.45 1.90
C ILE A 65 14.94 -11.91 1.98
N VAL A 66 14.22 -11.94 0.85
CA VAL A 66 12.82 -12.42 0.81
C VAL A 66 12.75 -13.93 1.10
N LEU A 67 13.71 -14.73 0.63
CA LEU A 67 13.80 -16.16 0.93
C LEU A 67 14.13 -16.43 2.41
N VAL A 68 14.99 -15.63 3.02
CA VAL A 68 15.28 -15.69 4.46
C VAL A 68 14.02 -15.34 5.26
N VAL A 69 13.29 -14.28 4.88
CA VAL A 69 12.03 -13.91 5.55
C VAL A 69 10.95 -15.00 5.37
N LEU A 70 10.90 -15.68 4.23
CA LEU A 70 9.91 -16.74 3.95
C LEU A 70 10.27 -18.12 4.53
N PHE A 71 11.53 -18.51 4.59
CA PHE A 71 11.95 -19.85 5.05
C PHE A 71 12.17 -19.93 6.58
N PHE A 72 12.60 -18.86 7.24
CA PHE A 72 12.84 -18.90 8.69
C PHE A 72 11.55 -18.84 9.53
N GLY A 73 10.39 -18.60 8.92
CA GLY A 73 9.09 -18.69 9.59
C GLY A 73 8.64 -20.12 9.94
N VAL A 74 9.20 -21.17 9.30
CA VAL A 74 8.61 -22.52 9.34
C VAL A 74 9.49 -23.60 9.98
N THR A 75 10.79 -23.40 10.21
CA THR A 75 11.61 -24.45 10.81
C THR A 75 12.58 -23.93 11.87
N THR A 76 12.34 -24.26 13.14
CA THR A 76 13.34 -24.87 14.06
C THR A 76 12.79 -24.92 15.49
N ASN A 77 12.43 -26.15 15.92
CA ASN A 77 12.43 -26.57 17.31
C ASN A 77 13.88 -26.74 17.77
N SER A 78 14.55 -25.66 18.21
CA SER A 78 15.58 -25.67 19.26
C SER A 78 16.30 -24.32 19.39
N GLN A 79 16.59 -23.96 20.65
CA GLN A 79 17.47 -22.90 21.16
C GLN A 79 16.92 -21.46 21.17
N VAL A 80 16.57 -21.04 22.39
CA VAL A 80 15.75 -19.87 22.76
C VAL A 80 16.58 -18.59 22.97
N MET A 81 17.90 -18.56 22.70
CA MET A 81 18.74 -17.41 23.09
C MET A 81 19.32 -16.57 21.93
N ALA A 82 19.34 -17.05 20.68
CA ALA A 82 19.90 -16.29 19.54
C ALA A 82 18.84 -15.62 18.63
N LYS A 83 17.59 -16.10 18.66
CA LYS A 83 16.50 -15.58 17.81
C LYS A 83 16.07 -14.17 18.17
N GLY A 84 16.17 -13.78 19.44
CA GLY A 84 15.79 -12.44 19.90
C GLY A 84 16.69 -11.33 19.35
N SER A 85 18.01 -11.54 19.37
CA SER A 85 18.99 -10.52 18.97
C SER A 85 18.98 -10.22 17.47
N ILE A 86 18.79 -11.25 16.63
CA ILE A 86 18.73 -11.08 15.16
C ILE A 86 17.41 -10.43 14.76
N LEU A 87 16.29 -10.87 15.34
CA LEU A 87 14.98 -10.31 15.02
C LEU A 87 14.88 -8.85 15.48
N GLU A 88 15.45 -8.51 16.63
CA GLU A 88 15.58 -7.13 17.11
C GLU A 88 16.49 -6.29 16.20
N ALA A 89 17.62 -6.83 15.74
CA ALA A 89 18.49 -6.15 14.78
C ALA A 89 17.79 -5.88 13.44
N LEU A 90 17.01 -6.85 12.93
CA LEU A 90 16.24 -6.70 11.70
C LEU A 90 15.09 -5.70 11.84
N VAL A 91 14.39 -5.71 12.98
CA VAL A 91 13.36 -4.72 13.28
C VAL A 91 13.96 -3.32 13.39
N ASN A 92 15.12 -3.18 14.04
CA ASN A 92 15.83 -1.91 14.14
C ASN A 92 16.30 -1.40 12.77
N LEU A 93 16.85 -2.28 11.92
CA LEU A 93 17.25 -1.94 10.56
C LEU A 93 16.05 -1.48 9.73
N ARG A 94 14.93 -2.21 9.79
CA ARG A 94 13.68 -1.85 9.13
C ARG A 94 13.20 -0.48 9.57
N ASN A 95 13.22 -0.21 10.87
CA ASN A 95 12.80 1.07 11.43
C ASN A 95 13.71 2.23 10.99
N GLN A 96 15.03 2.02 10.98
CA GLN A 96 16.01 2.99 10.47
C GLN A 96 15.78 3.30 8.99
N LEU A 97 15.64 2.26 8.15
CA LEU A 97 15.37 2.41 6.73
C LEU A 97 14.05 3.17 6.48
N GLN A 98 13.01 2.85 7.25
CA GLN A 98 11.73 3.56 7.17
C GLN A 98 11.88 5.05 7.56
N GLN A 99 12.71 5.37 8.56
CA GLN A 99 12.99 6.76 8.95
C GLN A 99 13.76 7.51 7.87
N GLU A 100 14.79 6.92 7.28
CA GLU A 100 15.57 7.52 6.19
C GLU A 100 14.70 7.81 4.97
N LEU A 101 13.94 6.81 4.51
CA LEU A 101 13.02 6.97 3.39
C LEU A 101 11.94 8.03 3.68
N SER A 102 11.45 8.12 4.92
CA SER A 102 10.53 9.19 5.32
C SER A 102 11.18 10.57 5.22
N ASN A 103 12.43 10.71 5.69
CA ASN A 103 13.17 11.96 5.60
C ASN A 103 13.39 12.39 4.14
N LEU A 104 13.72 11.45 3.25
CA LEU A 104 13.83 11.73 1.83
C LEU A 104 12.50 12.21 1.25
N LEU A 105 11.39 11.51 1.50
CA LEU A 105 10.09 11.84 0.91
C LEU A 105 9.47 13.15 1.42
N PHE A 106 9.70 13.52 2.68
CA PHE A 106 8.99 14.64 3.32
C PHE A 106 9.88 15.86 3.58
N ASN A 107 11.18 15.69 3.79
CA ASN A 107 12.07 16.77 4.23
C ASN A 107 13.09 17.20 3.16
N ASP A 108 13.45 16.32 2.23
CA ASP A 108 14.43 16.63 1.18
C ASP A 108 13.77 17.41 0.01
N PRO A 109 14.25 18.62 -0.33
CA PRO A 109 13.73 19.41 -1.43
C PRO A 109 13.76 18.71 -2.80
N SER A 110 14.70 17.78 -3.02
CA SER A 110 14.83 17.02 -4.27
C SER A 110 13.69 16.03 -4.52
N TYR A 111 12.86 15.76 -3.51
CA TYR A 111 11.69 14.88 -3.56
C TYR A 111 10.35 15.62 -3.53
N ARG A 112 10.36 16.95 -3.62
CA ARG A 112 9.12 17.74 -3.67
C ARG A 112 8.27 17.44 -4.90
N ASP A 113 8.93 17.15 -6.02
CA ASP A 113 8.25 16.78 -7.25
C ASP A 113 7.90 15.29 -7.25
N LYS A 114 6.61 15.03 -7.00
CA LYS A 114 6.04 13.68 -6.92
C LYS A 114 6.02 12.95 -8.27
N GLU A 115 6.22 13.68 -9.37
CA GLU A 115 6.23 13.08 -10.70
C GLU A 115 7.58 12.48 -11.08
N THR A 116 8.64 12.84 -10.35
CA THR A 116 9.99 12.30 -10.58
C THR A 116 10.04 10.80 -10.34
N GLN A 117 10.84 10.11 -11.15
CA GLN A 117 11.10 8.68 -10.96
C GLN A 117 11.74 8.40 -9.60
N LYS A 118 12.63 9.29 -9.14
CA LYS A 118 13.29 9.20 -7.83
C LYS A 118 12.26 9.17 -6.70
N TYR A 119 11.28 10.08 -6.72
CA TYR A 119 10.17 10.07 -5.77
C TYR A 119 9.37 8.78 -5.83
N LYS A 120 8.95 8.36 -7.02
CA LYS A 120 8.13 7.15 -7.21
C LYS A 120 8.83 5.89 -6.69
N GLN A 121 10.13 5.76 -6.94
CA GLN A 121 10.93 4.63 -6.44
C GLN A 121 11.06 4.64 -4.92
N THR A 122 11.44 5.78 -4.34
CA THR A 122 11.58 5.91 -2.87
C THR A 122 10.25 5.73 -2.17
N GLN A 123 9.15 6.19 -2.76
CA GLN A 123 7.81 5.95 -2.26
C GLN A 123 7.48 4.45 -2.27
N GLN A 124 7.75 3.75 -3.38
CA GLN A 124 7.50 2.32 -3.49
C GLN A 124 8.33 1.51 -2.47
N GLU A 125 9.60 1.86 -2.28
CA GLU A 125 10.45 1.27 -1.25
C GLU A 125 9.89 1.52 0.14
N TRP A 126 9.49 2.76 0.42
CA TRP A 126 8.88 3.12 1.70
C TRP A 126 7.59 2.34 1.95
N CYS A 127 6.75 2.14 0.93
CA CYS A 127 5.54 1.32 1.01
C CYS A 127 5.89 -0.15 1.34
N SER A 128 6.89 -0.71 0.67
CA SER A 128 7.32 -2.10 0.91
C SER A 128 7.87 -2.31 2.32
N VAL A 129 8.63 -1.36 2.85
CA VAL A 129 9.24 -1.45 4.19
C VAL A 129 8.22 -1.15 5.28
N SER A 130 7.22 -0.30 5.01
CA SER A 130 6.15 0.03 5.97
C SER A 130 4.99 -0.96 6.00
N ALA A 131 4.89 -1.84 4.99
CA ALA A 131 3.87 -2.87 4.88
C ALA A 131 3.75 -3.75 6.13
N ARG A 132 2.52 -4.10 6.51
CA ARG A 132 2.27 -5.09 7.56
C ARG A 132 2.73 -6.49 7.13
N ALA A 133 2.85 -7.39 8.11
CA ALA A 133 3.14 -8.79 7.83
C ALA A 133 2.07 -9.40 6.89
N PRO A 134 2.44 -10.33 6.00
CA PRO A 134 1.51 -10.90 5.02
C PRO A 134 0.22 -11.46 5.63
N GLU A 135 0.28 -12.04 6.82
CA GLU A 135 -0.87 -12.60 7.53
C GLU A 135 -1.88 -11.52 7.97
N GLU A 136 -1.39 -10.33 8.30
CA GLU A 136 -2.25 -9.18 8.64
C GLU A 136 -2.82 -8.52 7.37
N GLN A 137 -2.04 -8.48 6.29
CA GLN A 137 -2.53 -8.01 4.99
C GLN A 137 -3.63 -8.92 4.44
N GLU A 138 -3.54 -10.23 4.64
CA GLU A 138 -4.58 -11.16 4.17
C GLU A 138 -5.93 -10.90 4.84
N LYS A 139 -5.96 -10.35 6.07
CA LYS A 139 -7.22 -9.93 6.70
C LYS A 139 -7.86 -8.76 5.97
N ALA A 140 -7.05 -7.78 5.53
CA ALA A 140 -7.52 -6.67 4.72
C ALA A 140 -8.00 -7.13 3.33
N VAL A 141 -7.24 -8.03 2.69
CA VAL A 141 -7.59 -8.65 1.42
C VAL A 141 -8.92 -9.43 1.54
N ALA A 142 -9.10 -10.19 2.62
CA ALA A 142 -10.34 -10.91 2.88
C ALA A 142 -11.53 -9.95 3.06
N ALA A 143 -11.35 -8.82 3.75
CA ALA A 143 -12.39 -7.81 3.88
C ALA A 143 -12.77 -7.16 2.54
N ILE A 144 -11.80 -6.91 1.66
CA ILE A 144 -12.05 -6.37 0.31
C ILE A 144 -12.80 -7.38 -0.56
N ARG A 145 -12.40 -8.65 -0.52
CA ARG A 145 -13.09 -9.73 -1.25
C ARG A 145 -14.53 -9.92 -0.77
N ASP A 146 -14.75 -9.83 0.53
CA ASP A 146 -16.07 -9.86 1.16
C ASP A 146 -16.91 -8.65 0.73
N PHE A 147 -16.33 -7.42 0.77
CA PHE A 147 -16.97 -6.18 0.29
C PHE A 147 -17.42 -6.25 -1.17
N LEU A 148 -16.63 -6.91 -2.02
CA LEU A 148 -16.90 -7.04 -3.45
C LEU A 148 -17.82 -8.23 -3.79
N ASP A 149 -18.19 -9.06 -2.82
CA ASP A 149 -18.80 -10.38 -3.06
C ASP A 149 -17.99 -11.25 -4.05
N ARG A 150 -16.66 -11.07 -4.10
CA ARG A 150 -15.75 -11.72 -5.06
C ARG A 150 -14.58 -12.38 -4.34
N PRO A 151 -14.70 -13.66 -3.95
CA PRO A 151 -13.65 -14.36 -3.18
C PRO A 151 -12.34 -14.54 -3.94
N ASP A 152 -12.37 -14.47 -5.28
CA ASP A 152 -11.23 -14.63 -6.19
C ASP A 152 -10.66 -13.28 -6.69
N ALA A 153 -11.16 -12.15 -6.18
CA ALA A 153 -10.72 -10.84 -6.64
C ALA A 153 -9.19 -10.66 -6.50
N PRO A 154 -8.50 -10.18 -7.55
CA PRO A 154 -7.05 -9.98 -7.55
C PRO A 154 -6.70 -8.67 -6.83
N VAL A 155 -6.68 -8.72 -5.49
CA VAL A 155 -6.35 -7.58 -4.64
C VAL A 155 -4.83 -7.32 -4.64
N LYS A 156 -4.44 -6.08 -4.93
CA LYS A 156 -3.04 -5.64 -4.91
C LYS A 156 -2.84 -4.60 -3.83
N TYR A 157 -1.88 -4.85 -2.95
CA TYR A 157 -1.44 -3.85 -1.98
C TYR A 157 -0.73 -2.69 -2.70
N GLU A 158 -1.08 -1.45 -2.36
CA GLU A 158 -0.38 -0.27 -2.87
C GLU A 158 0.58 0.31 -1.84
N CYS A 159 0.05 0.80 -0.71
CA CYS A 159 0.89 1.46 0.27
C CYS A 159 0.19 1.62 1.62
N VAL A 160 0.98 1.92 2.64
CA VAL A 160 0.48 2.50 3.89
C VAL A 160 0.33 4.01 3.69
N VAL A 161 -0.72 4.66 4.21
CA VAL A 161 -0.77 6.13 4.20
C VAL A 161 -0.40 6.67 5.56
N LYS A 162 0.63 7.51 5.60
CA LYS A 162 1.05 8.24 6.79
C LYS A 162 0.64 9.69 6.69
N ASN A 163 0.32 10.30 7.82
CA ASN A 163 0.09 11.74 7.88
C ASN A 163 1.42 12.47 7.62
N PRO A 164 1.55 13.22 6.50
CA PRO A 164 2.79 13.93 6.19
C PRO A 164 3.14 14.99 7.24
N ASN A 165 2.15 15.52 7.96
CA ASN A 165 2.34 16.52 9.02
C ASN A 165 2.68 15.89 10.39
N LYS A 166 2.55 14.57 10.53
CA LYS A 166 2.83 13.83 11.77
C LYS A 166 3.62 12.56 11.46
N PRO A 167 4.89 12.70 11.05
CA PRO A 167 5.73 11.57 10.66
C PRO A 167 6.13 10.64 11.82
N ASP A 168 5.78 10.93 13.07
CA ASP A 168 6.00 9.99 14.17
C ASP A 168 4.75 9.16 14.51
N GLU A 169 3.60 9.52 13.93
CA GLU A 169 2.35 8.79 14.16
C GLU A 169 2.39 7.47 13.41
N LYS A 170 2.01 6.39 14.12
CA LYS A 170 1.85 5.09 13.47
C LYS A 170 0.78 5.21 12.40
N PRO A 171 1.02 4.66 11.20
CA PRO A 171 0.02 4.70 10.16
C PRO A 171 -1.27 4.02 10.63
N VAL A 172 -2.39 4.61 10.22
CA VAL A 172 -3.73 4.15 10.61
C VAL A 172 -4.47 3.47 9.46
N ILE A 173 -4.05 3.71 8.23
CA ILE A 173 -4.72 3.21 7.03
C ILE A 173 -3.75 2.62 6.00
N GLU A 174 -4.25 1.67 5.22
CA GLU A 174 -3.59 1.06 4.06
C GLU A 174 -4.45 1.22 2.82
N THR A 175 -3.80 1.28 1.66
CA THR A 175 -4.47 1.32 0.36
C THR A 175 -4.22 0.05 -0.44
N TYR A 176 -5.27 -0.39 -1.11
CA TYR A 176 -5.29 -1.56 -1.97
C TYR A 176 -6.03 -1.23 -3.26
N THR A 177 -5.74 -1.95 -4.34
CA THR A 177 -6.47 -1.83 -5.60
C THR A 177 -7.03 -3.16 -6.06
N VAL A 178 -8.22 -3.09 -6.65
CA VAL A 178 -8.86 -4.20 -7.35
C VAL A 178 -9.45 -3.64 -8.63
N ASP A 179 -9.05 -4.18 -9.77
CA ASP A 179 -9.48 -3.69 -11.09
C ASP A 179 -9.27 -2.16 -11.22
N PHE A 180 -10.35 -1.38 -11.19
CA PHE A 180 -10.33 0.09 -11.29
C PHE A 180 -10.62 0.80 -9.97
N ASP A 181 -10.83 0.07 -8.88
CA ASP A 181 -11.22 0.64 -7.59
C ASP A 181 -10.04 0.69 -6.62
N LEU A 182 -9.95 1.79 -5.90
CA LEU A 182 -9.05 2.02 -4.78
C LEU A 182 -9.81 1.77 -3.47
N PHE A 183 -9.22 0.98 -2.59
CA PHE A 183 -9.75 0.66 -1.27
C PHE A 183 -8.86 1.26 -0.21
N VAL A 184 -9.45 1.89 0.79
CA VAL A 184 -8.79 2.35 2.00
C VAL A 184 -9.26 1.48 3.17
N ILE A 185 -8.29 0.88 3.87
CA ILE A 185 -8.51 -0.05 4.97
C ILE A 185 -8.03 0.57 6.27
N ASP A 186 -8.86 0.54 7.31
CA ASP A 186 -8.40 0.84 8.67
C ASP A 186 -7.55 -0.34 9.19
N ILE A 187 -6.29 -0.06 9.52
CA ILE A 187 -5.30 -1.08 9.91
C ILE A 187 -5.71 -1.79 11.21
N LYS A 188 -6.34 -1.08 12.15
CA LYS A 188 -6.67 -1.62 13.48
C LYS A 188 -7.79 -2.66 13.39
N THR A 189 -8.76 -2.40 12.53
CA THR A 189 -10.00 -3.18 12.43
C THR A 189 -10.04 -4.07 11.19
N ASN A 190 -9.14 -3.86 10.23
CA ASN A 190 -9.14 -4.47 8.89
C ASN A 190 -10.49 -4.30 8.19
N LYS A 191 -11.11 -3.13 8.35
CA LYS A 191 -12.39 -2.79 7.70
C LYS A 191 -12.16 -1.85 6.52
N VAL A 192 -12.98 -2.01 5.50
CA VAL A 192 -13.07 -1.04 4.41
C VAL A 192 -13.73 0.22 4.94
N ILE A 193 -12.99 1.32 4.92
CA ILE A 193 -13.50 2.65 5.30
C ILE A 193 -13.74 3.54 4.08
N GLU A 194 -13.10 3.23 2.95
CA GLU A 194 -13.36 3.91 1.70
C GLU A 194 -13.18 2.96 0.52
N MET A 195 -14.04 3.11 -0.48
CA MET A 195 -13.86 2.59 -1.83
C MET A 195 -14.19 3.72 -2.80
N SER A 196 -13.29 4.00 -3.72
CA SER A 196 -13.49 5.00 -4.75
C SER A 196 -12.82 4.58 -6.06
N PRO A 197 -13.25 5.14 -7.20
CA PRO A 197 -12.60 4.86 -8.48
C PRO A 197 -11.16 5.36 -8.41
N LYS A 198 -10.21 4.51 -8.78
CA LYS A 198 -8.82 4.93 -8.91
C LYS A 198 -8.73 6.00 -9.99
N GLN A 199 -8.11 7.13 -9.64
CA GLN A 199 -7.91 8.20 -10.61
C GLN A 199 -7.10 7.68 -11.80
N GLY A 200 -7.57 8.03 -13.00
CA GLY A 200 -6.85 7.75 -14.23
C GLY A 200 -5.46 8.38 -14.21
N THR A 201 -4.50 7.67 -14.79
CA THR A 201 -3.16 8.20 -15.06
C THR A 201 -3.10 8.59 -16.53
N TRP A 202 -2.32 9.63 -16.85
CA TRP A 202 -2.06 10.01 -18.23
C TRP A 202 -0.56 10.22 -18.42
N GLY A 203 -0.11 10.11 -19.67
CA GLY A 203 1.27 10.36 -20.01
C GLY A 203 1.45 10.66 -21.49
N GLU A 204 2.70 10.80 -21.90
CA GLU A 204 3.07 10.96 -23.30
C GLU A 204 3.78 9.71 -23.82
N ASN A 205 3.40 9.28 -25.01
CA ASN A 205 4.06 8.22 -25.75
C ASN A 205 5.36 8.75 -26.35
N LYS A 206 6.22 7.83 -26.82
CA LYS A 206 7.51 8.18 -27.46
C LYS A 206 7.36 9.03 -28.72
N ASP A 207 6.20 8.98 -29.37
CA ASP A 207 5.86 9.77 -30.56
C ASP A 207 5.24 11.15 -30.22
N GLY A 208 5.14 11.50 -28.93
CA GLY A 208 4.54 12.74 -28.44
C GLY A 208 3.01 12.70 -28.34
N SER A 209 2.35 11.58 -28.67
CA SER A 209 0.91 11.44 -28.46
C SER A 209 0.58 11.23 -26.99
N ARG A 210 -0.56 11.76 -26.52
CA ARG A 210 -1.02 11.56 -25.14
C ARG A 210 -1.71 10.20 -25.02
N TRP A 211 -1.42 9.47 -23.95
CA TRP A 211 -2.19 8.30 -23.54
C TRP A 211 -2.85 8.55 -22.18
N SER A 212 -3.99 7.91 -21.95
CA SER A 212 -4.67 7.84 -20.66
C SER A 212 -4.91 6.38 -20.31
N SER A 213 -4.81 6.05 -19.02
CA SER A 213 -5.23 4.75 -18.55
C SER A 213 -6.72 4.58 -18.80
N PRO A 214 -7.19 3.34 -19.08
CA PRO A 214 -8.62 3.07 -19.13
C PRO A 214 -9.30 3.50 -17.82
N GLU A 215 -10.50 4.03 -17.91
CA GLU A 215 -11.34 4.39 -16.77
C GLU A 215 -12.43 3.33 -16.57
N LYS A 216 -12.98 3.27 -15.36
CA LYS A 216 -14.10 2.36 -15.07
C LYS A 216 -15.34 2.84 -15.81
N GLU A 217 -15.85 2.01 -16.71
CA GLU A 217 -17.14 2.25 -17.35
C GLU A 217 -18.27 1.81 -16.42
N TYR A 218 -19.28 2.68 -16.28
CA TYR A 218 -20.45 2.39 -15.46
C TYR A 218 -21.71 2.21 -16.32
N ASP A 219 -22.57 1.31 -15.88
CA ASP A 219 -23.91 1.13 -16.39
C ASP A 219 -24.83 2.21 -15.82
N TYR A 220 -25.26 3.09 -16.71
CA TYR A 220 -26.23 4.15 -16.44
C TYR A 220 -27.59 3.88 -17.08
N THR A 221 -27.88 2.64 -17.48
CA THR A 221 -29.25 2.28 -17.89
C THR A 221 -30.21 2.60 -16.75
N PRO A 222 -31.29 3.37 -16.94
CA PRO A 222 -32.18 3.81 -15.86
C PRO A 222 -33.03 2.64 -15.34
N ARG A 223 -32.44 1.80 -14.48
CA ARG A 223 -33.07 0.60 -13.91
C ARG A 223 -33.69 0.84 -12.55
N TYR A 224 -33.11 1.77 -11.80
CA TYR A 224 -33.51 2.06 -10.43
C TYR A 224 -33.90 3.52 -10.30
N THR A 225 -34.97 3.77 -9.55
CA THR A 225 -35.29 5.09 -9.00
C THR A 225 -34.40 5.39 -7.79
N GLN A 226 -34.38 6.65 -7.32
CA GLN A 226 -33.62 7.03 -6.12
C GLN A 226 -34.05 6.23 -4.88
N ALA A 227 -35.35 5.98 -4.71
CA ALA A 227 -35.87 5.20 -3.58
C ALA A 227 -35.44 3.72 -3.63
N GLU A 228 -35.40 3.12 -4.81
CA GLU A 228 -34.91 1.75 -4.97
C GLU A 228 -33.39 1.67 -4.79
N ALA A 229 -32.64 2.67 -5.25
CA ALA A 229 -31.20 2.78 -5.00
C ALA A 229 -30.88 2.99 -3.51
N GLU A 230 -31.76 3.67 -2.76
CA GLU A 230 -31.63 3.76 -1.30
C GLU A 230 -31.79 2.38 -0.65
N GLN A 231 -32.73 1.56 -1.13
CA GLN A 231 -32.85 0.17 -0.66
C GLN A 231 -31.59 -0.64 -0.98
N LEU A 232 -31.03 -0.50 -2.19
CA LEU A 232 -29.75 -1.14 -2.53
C LEU A 232 -28.64 -0.75 -1.56
N ALA A 233 -28.54 0.54 -1.21
CA ALA A 233 -27.55 1.02 -0.25
C ALA A 233 -27.77 0.44 1.16
N ASN A 234 -29.02 0.40 1.64
CA ASN A 234 -29.37 -0.20 2.93
C ASN A 234 -29.04 -1.70 2.97
N ASP A 235 -29.36 -2.44 1.90
CA ASP A 235 -29.06 -3.86 1.78
C ASP A 235 -27.57 -4.12 1.67
N PHE A 236 -26.83 -3.27 0.94
CA PHE A 236 -25.38 -3.32 0.87
C PHE A 236 -24.75 -3.21 2.26
N ILE A 237 -25.18 -2.23 3.06
CA ILE A 237 -24.65 -2.00 4.42
C ILE A 237 -24.88 -3.23 5.31
N LYS A 238 -26.10 -3.80 5.28
CA LYS A 238 -26.45 -4.99 6.07
C LYS A 238 -25.69 -6.23 5.63
N LYS A 239 -25.56 -6.43 4.31
CA LYS A 239 -24.90 -7.61 3.73
C LYS A 239 -23.40 -7.61 4.02
N HIS A 240 -22.76 -6.43 4.01
CA HIS A 240 -21.32 -6.29 4.09
C HIS A 240 -20.81 -5.87 5.48
N GLU A 241 -21.60 -6.04 6.55
CA GLU A 241 -21.21 -5.68 7.93
C GLU A 241 -19.86 -6.28 8.34
N LYS A 242 -19.52 -7.47 7.83
CA LYS A 242 -18.23 -8.11 8.10
C LYS A 242 -17.07 -7.34 7.46
N ALA A 243 -17.25 -6.76 6.27
CA ALA A 243 -16.22 -5.98 5.58
C ALA A 243 -16.12 -4.53 6.06
N ILE A 244 -17.26 -3.87 6.33
CA ILE A 244 -17.32 -2.42 6.63
C ILE A 244 -17.52 -2.10 8.11
N GLY A 245 -17.79 -3.11 8.93
CA GLY A 245 -18.19 -2.96 10.33
C GLY A 245 -19.72 -2.86 10.47
N LYS A 246 -20.19 -3.09 11.70
CA LYS A 246 -21.63 -2.96 12.01
C LYS A 246 -22.01 -1.48 12.06
N ILE A 247 -22.93 -1.08 11.19
CA ILE A 247 -23.45 0.30 11.11
C ILE A 247 -24.94 0.25 11.47
N ASN A 248 -25.34 0.92 12.56
CA ASN A 248 -26.76 1.10 12.87
C ASN A 248 -27.26 2.43 12.31
N LEU A 249 -27.98 2.38 11.18
CA LEU A 249 -28.51 3.56 10.49
C LEU A 249 -29.60 4.30 11.26
N GLU A 250 -30.22 3.67 12.27
CA GLU A 250 -31.21 4.34 13.14
C GLU A 250 -30.62 5.55 13.89
N ASN A 251 -29.29 5.60 14.04
CA ASN A 251 -28.58 6.69 14.70
C ASN A 251 -28.15 7.81 13.74
N PHE A 252 -28.55 7.73 12.48
CA PHE A 252 -28.13 8.65 11.43
C PHE A 252 -29.33 9.36 10.81
N ASN A 253 -29.09 10.60 10.37
CA ASN A 253 -29.99 11.32 9.49
C ASN A 253 -29.54 11.11 8.04
N LEU A 254 -30.47 10.66 7.19
CA LEU A 254 -30.21 10.49 5.76
C LEU A 254 -30.46 11.79 5.00
N GLU A 255 -29.48 12.20 4.21
CA GLU A 255 -29.60 13.19 3.15
C GLU A 255 -29.40 12.47 1.80
N ALA A 256 -30.39 12.52 0.93
CA ALA A 256 -30.31 11.94 -0.41
C ALA A 256 -30.19 13.06 -1.45
N ASP A 257 -29.23 12.91 -2.35
CA ASP A 257 -28.95 13.84 -3.44
C ASP A 257 -28.84 13.09 -4.78
N THR A 258 -28.97 13.82 -5.88
CA THR A 258 -28.83 13.29 -7.23
C THR A 258 -27.82 14.14 -7.99
N LYS A 259 -26.79 13.50 -8.53
CA LYS A 259 -25.72 14.18 -9.28
C LYS A 259 -25.63 13.65 -10.70
N GLY A 260 -25.25 14.54 -11.62
CA GLY A 260 -25.12 14.25 -13.04
C GLY A 260 -26.21 14.90 -13.89
N GLU A 261 -26.03 14.85 -15.20
CA GLU A 261 -26.93 15.44 -16.19
C GLU A 261 -27.32 14.41 -17.24
N GLY A 262 -28.54 14.54 -17.77
CA GLY A 262 -29.04 13.68 -18.84
C GLY A 262 -29.11 12.20 -18.44
N GLU A 263 -28.42 11.36 -19.18
CA GLU A 263 -28.45 9.90 -19.01
C GLU A 263 -27.41 9.37 -18.00
N GLN A 264 -26.60 10.22 -17.37
CA GLN A 264 -25.56 9.80 -16.41
C GLN A 264 -25.89 10.24 -14.99
N ILE A 265 -26.92 9.63 -14.41
CA ILE A 265 -27.40 9.96 -13.07
C ILE A 265 -26.74 9.06 -12.02
N ASN A 266 -26.22 9.70 -10.97
CA ASN A 266 -25.75 9.08 -9.74
C ASN A 266 -26.66 9.48 -8.57
N TYR A 267 -27.07 8.51 -7.76
CA TYR A 267 -27.74 8.72 -6.49
C TYR A 267 -26.72 8.70 -5.37
N VAL A 268 -26.69 9.77 -4.58
CA VAL A 268 -25.76 9.95 -3.46
C VAL A 268 -26.56 9.92 -2.16
N PHE A 269 -26.21 9.00 -1.27
CA PHE A 269 -26.83 8.86 0.04
C PHE A 269 -25.82 9.17 1.13
N ILE A 270 -26.13 10.13 1.98
CA ILE A 270 -25.26 10.59 3.06
C ILE A 270 -25.99 10.40 4.38
N TRP A 271 -25.52 9.44 5.19
CA TRP A 271 -25.96 9.26 6.56
C TRP A 271 -25.02 10.01 7.49
N LYS A 272 -25.54 10.98 8.25
CA LYS A 272 -24.75 11.77 9.22
C LYS A 272 -25.22 11.52 10.65
N SER A 273 -24.25 11.38 11.55
CA SER A 273 -24.42 11.42 12.99
C SER A 273 -23.37 12.36 13.59
N ASP A 274 -23.45 12.64 14.89
CA ASP A 274 -22.47 13.48 15.59
C ASP A 274 -21.03 12.94 15.55
N LYS A 275 -20.84 11.66 15.22
CA LYS A 275 -19.54 10.97 15.28
C LYS A 275 -19.05 10.47 13.93
N GLN A 276 -19.95 10.29 12.98
CA GLN A 276 -19.67 9.49 11.79
C GLN A 276 -20.48 10.00 10.61
N LYS A 277 -19.83 9.99 9.44
CA LYS A 277 -20.42 10.28 8.15
C LYS A 277 -20.21 9.09 7.24
N LEU A 278 -21.31 8.48 6.82
CA LEU A 278 -21.35 7.43 5.82
C LEU A 278 -21.87 8.02 4.52
N THR A 279 -21.18 7.75 3.41
CA THR A 279 -21.58 8.17 2.06
C THR A 279 -21.52 6.98 1.12
N ILE A 280 -22.60 6.75 0.38
CA ILE A 280 -22.67 5.71 -0.65
C ILE A 280 -23.20 6.33 -1.93
N THR A 281 -22.55 6.04 -3.04
CA THR A 281 -22.98 6.51 -4.36
C THR A 281 -23.27 5.33 -5.27
N TYR A 282 -24.45 5.32 -5.87
CA TYR A 282 -24.85 4.37 -6.91
C TYR A 282 -25.13 5.07 -8.23
N THR A 283 -24.84 4.41 -9.34
CA THR A 283 -25.41 4.82 -10.63
C THR A 283 -26.89 4.47 -10.69
N GLN A 284 -27.65 5.12 -11.58
CA GLN A 284 -29.05 4.73 -11.85
C GLN A 284 -29.21 3.31 -12.43
N GLY A 285 -28.11 2.70 -12.91
CA GLY A 285 -28.04 1.29 -13.30
C GLY A 285 -27.80 0.33 -12.13
N GLY A 286 -27.60 0.85 -10.92
CA GLY A 286 -27.45 0.07 -9.68
C GLY A 286 -26.02 -0.32 -9.35
N GLN A 287 -25.01 0.26 -10.00
CA GLN A 287 -23.61 -0.05 -9.71
C GLN A 287 -23.06 0.86 -8.62
N LEU A 288 -22.35 0.27 -7.66
CA LEU A 288 -21.66 1.02 -6.60
C LEU A 288 -20.48 1.79 -7.19
N VAL A 289 -20.51 3.11 -7.06
CA VAL A 289 -19.47 4.04 -7.53
C VAL A 289 -18.47 4.32 -6.43
N SER A 290 -18.96 4.63 -5.22
CA SER A 290 -18.12 4.94 -4.07
C SER A 290 -18.80 4.61 -2.75
N PHE A 291 -17.96 4.33 -1.77
CA PHE A 291 -18.32 4.10 -0.37
C PHE A 291 -17.32 4.87 0.50
N SER A 292 -17.80 5.54 1.55
CA SER A 292 -16.94 6.20 2.53
C SER A 292 -17.60 6.15 3.90
N ASN A 293 -16.87 5.71 4.90
CA ASN A 293 -17.31 5.59 6.27
C ASN A 293 -16.25 6.18 7.21
N VAL A 294 -16.35 7.48 7.46
CA VAL A 294 -15.32 8.27 8.14
C VAL A 294 -15.89 8.99 9.36
N PRO A 295 -15.04 9.40 10.33
CA PRO A 295 -15.48 10.26 11.41
C PRO A 295 -16.15 11.55 10.88
N ALA A 296 -17.14 12.07 11.62
CA ALA A 296 -17.72 13.38 11.32
C ALA A 296 -16.66 14.48 11.57
N GLU A 297 -16.58 15.44 10.64
CA GLU A 297 -15.75 16.65 10.76
C GLU A 297 -16.42 17.73 11.62
#